data_AF-A0A842UEW5-F1
#
_entry.id   AF-A0A842UEW5-F1
#
_cell.length_a   1.000
_cell.length_b   1.000
_cell.length_c   1.000
_cell.angle_alpha   90.00
_cell.angle_beta   90.00
_cell.angle_gamma   90.00
#
_symmetry.space_group_name_H-M   'P 1'
#
loop_
_entity.id
_entity.type
_entity.pdbx_description
1 polymer ?
#
loop_
_entity_poly.entity_id
_entity_poly.type
_entity_poly.pdbx_seq_one_letter_code
_entity_poly.pdbx_strand_id
1 'polypeptide(L)'
;MAVIFLFVSGPCWLFMLPDVYKCFGKTIALKIYRYKYNSMSRKKKGINAERELIHLFWANDWMPIRVAGSGSAPIPCPDIIASNRKRKLAIECKTSKSQNLYVNKKDIEQLKDFCERFDAECWLGIRFNREEWLFLPPHFLEEKKTKFLINAQRAKEKGVRFNQLIEQQV
;
A
#
# COMPACT_ATOMS: atom_id res chain seq x y z
N MET A 1 29.93 49.35 -13.16
CA MET A 1 29.97 48.09 -13.95
C MET A 1 31.15 47.26 -13.45
N ALA A 2 30.99 45.92 -13.47
CA ALA A 2 31.81 44.86 -12.83
C ALA A 2 31.66 44.83 -11.29
N VAL A 3 30.90 43.94 -10.65
CA VAL A 3 30.74 42.47 -10.76
C VAL A 3 32.08 41.74 -10.68
N ILE A 4 32.47 41.37 -9.46
CA ILE A 4 33.35 40.25 -9.19
C ILE A 4 32.58 39.30 -8.25
N PHE A 5 32.19 38.16 -8.80
CA PHE A 5 31.63 37.02 -8.10
C PHE A 5 32.73 36.35 -7.28
N LEU A 6 32.55 36.21 -5.96
CA LEU A 6 33.24 35.20 -5.18
C LEU A 6 32.32 33.97 -5.09
N PHE A 7 32.53 33.03 -6.02
CA PHE A 7 31.99 31.69 -5.95
C PHE A 7 32.85 30.89 -4.94
N VAL A 8 32.36 30.74 -3.72
CA VAL A 8 32.81 29.66 -2.83
C VAL A 8 31.65 28.70 -2.66
N SER A 9 31.88 27.51 -3.17
CA SER A 9 31.05 26.33 -3.19
C SER A 9 30.45 25.95 -1.84
N GLY A 10 29.15 25.66 -1.84
CA GLY A 10 28.56 24.55 -1.08
C GLY A 10 28.34 24.76 0.41
N PRO A 11 27.18 24.34 0.95
CA PRO A 11 26.84 24.61 2.34
C PRO A 11 27.56 23.63 3.27
N CYS A 12 28.46 24.18 4.09
CA CYS A 12 29.08 23.50 5.22
C CYS A 12 28.00 23.26 6.31
N TRP A 13 27.26 22.15 6.23
CA TRP A 13 26.21 21.75 7.20
C TRP A 13 26.79 21.01 8.42
N LEU A 14 27.96 21.40 8.91
CA LEU A 14 28.48 20.86 10.16
C LEU A 14 29.23 21.97 10.88
N PHE A 15 28.90 22.15 12.16
CA PHE A 15 29.38 23.18 13.08
C PHE A 15 28.66 24.54 13.03
N MET A 16 27.39 24.54 13.46
CA MET A 16 26.92 25.65 14.31
C MET A 16 27.06 25.25 15.77
N LEU A 17 27.88 26.05 16.47
CA LEU A 17 28.26 25.96 17.87
C LEU A 17 27.04 26.02 18.83
N PRO A 18 27.19 25.57 20.09
CA PRO A 18 26.10 25.27 21.03
C PRO A 18 25.29 26.46 21.57
N ASP A 19 25.49 27.69 21.10
CA ASP A 19 25.00 28.89 21.79
C ASP A 19 23.62 29.42 21.37
N VAL A 20 22.99 28.86 20.33
CA VAL A 20 21.58 29.16 20.01
C VAL A 20 20.60 28.28 20.82
N TYR A 21 21.09 27.24 21.49
CA TYR A 21 20.27 26.33 22.33
C TYR A 21 19.86 26.94 23.68
N LYS A 22 20.37 28.13 24.04
CA LYS A 22 20.12 28.76 25.34
C LYS A 22 18.89 29.66 25.40
N CYS A 23 18.31 30.11 24.28
CA CYS A 23 17.20 31.07 24.30
C CYS A 23 15.82 30.49 23.96
N PHE A 24 15.71 29.26 23.48
CA PHE A 24 14.42 28.59 23.29
C PHE A 24 14.45 27.23 23.99
N GLY A 25 13.60 27.09 25.02
CA GLY A 25 13.55 25.93 25.89
C GLY A 25 13.65 24.61 25.12
N LYS A 26 14.53 23.72 25.59
CA LYS A 26 14.85 22.39 25.03
C LYS A 26 13.61 21.60 24.59
N THR A 27 12.45 21.85 25.21
CA THR A 27 11.15 21.25 24.91
C THR A 27 10.62 21.59 23.50
N ILE A 28 10.78 22.82 23.01
CA ILE A 28 10.18 23.25 21.73
C ILE A 28 10.99 22.71 20.54
N ALA A 29 12.32 22.79 20.62
CA ALA A 29 13.22 22.25 19.60
C ALA A 29 13.09 20.73 19.44
N LEU A 30 12.99 19.98 20.55
CA LEU A 30 12.70 18.53 20.50
C LEU A 30 11.32 18.24 19.91
N LYS A 31 10.31 19.05 20.20
CA LYS A 31 8.95 18.88 19.65
C LYS A 31 8.90 19.12 18.15
N ILE A 32 9.63 20.12 17.66
CA ILE A 32 9.79 20.42 16.22
C ILE A 32 10.56 19.30 15.51
N TYR A 33 11.68 18.83 16.10
CA TYR A 33 12.47 17.75 15.50
C TYR A 33 11.70 16.42 15.46
N ARG A 34 10.94 16.11 16.52
CA ARG A 34 10.06 14.94 16.60
C ARG A 34 8.87 15.01 15.63
N TYR A 35 8.38 16.20 15.30
CA TYR A 35 7.38 16.40 14.24
C TYR A 35 7.96 16.12 12.85
N LYS A 36 9.21 16.53 12.60
CA LYS A 36 9.90 16.38 11.30
C LYS A 36 10.25 14.92 10.96
N TYR A 37 10.38 14.04 11.96
CA TYR A 37 10.73 12.61 11.80
C TYR A 37 9.57 11.64 12.13
N ASN A 38 8.32 12.06 11.97
CA ASN A 38 7.18 11.18 12.20
C ASN A 38 7.04 10.14 11.07
N SER A 39 7.52 8.92 11.31
CA SER A 39 7.29 7.81 10.39
C SER A 39 5.79 7.57 10.22
N MET A 40 5.29 7.53 8.98
CA MET A 40 3.86 7.30 8.72
C MET A 40 3.37 6.02 9.41
N SER A 41 2.18 6.11 10.03
CA SER A 41 1.54 4.97 10.70
C SER A 41 1.20 3.85 9.70
N ARG A 42 1.14 2.60 10.18
CA ARG A 42 0.80 1.43 9.36
C ARG A 42 -0.55 1.58 8.66
N LYS A 43 -1.56 2.12 9.37
CA LYS A 43 -2.88 2.41 8.81
C LYS A 43 -2.82 3.42 7.65
N LYS A 44 -2.05 4.52 7.81
CA LYS A 44 -1.86 5.51 6.74
C LYS A 44 -1.18 4.89 5.51
N LYS A 45 -0.23 3.99 5.71
CA LYS A 45 0.44 3.27 4.61
C LYS A 45 -0.52 2.36 3.84
N GLY A 46 -1.37 1.62 4.56
CA GLY A 46 -2.42 0.79 3.94
C GLY A 46 -3.36 1.62 3.09
N ILE A 47 -3.92 2.70 3.66
CA ILE A 47 -4.84 3.61 2.93
C ILE A 47 -4.15 4.24 1.71
N ASN A 48 -2.88 4.63 1.82
CA ASN A 48 -2.16 5.18 0.67
C ASN A 48 -1.93 4.13 -0.43
N ALA A 49 -1.67 2.87 -0.06
CA ALA A 49 -1.55 1.79 -1.02
C ALA A 49 -2.90 1.50 -1.71
N GLU A 50 -4.01 1.43 -0.95
CA GLU A 50 -5.35 1.30 -1.54
C GLU A 50 -5.65 2.43 -2.52
N ARG A 51 -5.31 3.68 -2.17
CA ARG A 51 -5.46 4.85 -3.06
C ARG A 51 -4.61 4.73 -4.32
N GLU A 52 -3.36 4.29 -4.18
CA GLU A 52 -2.48 4.02 -5.32
C GLU A 52 -3.15 3.04 -6.29
N LEU A 53 -3.69 1.92 -5.79
CA LEU A 53 -4.35 0.92 -6.62
C LEU A 53 -5.64 1.46 -7.27
N ILE A 54 -6.42 2.28 -6.56
CA ILE A 54 -7.57 2.99 -7.15
C ILE A 54 -7.13 3.86 -8.32
N HIS A 55 -6.06 4.65 -8.16
CA HIS A 55 -5.57 5.49 -9.25
C HIS A 55 -5.04 4.67 -10.43
N LEU A 56 -4.42 3.51 -10.18
CA LEU A 56 -4.00 2.59 -11.25
C LEU A 56 -5.20 2.09 -12.06
N PHE A 57 -6.27 1.64 -11.42
CA PHE A 57 -7.49 1.23 -12.13
C PHE A 57 -8.13 2.38 -12.90
N TRP A 58 -8.29 3.54 -12.26
CA TRP A 58 -8.88 4.72 -12.90
C TRP A 58 -8.11 5.16 -14.15
N ALA A 59 -6.77 5.10 -14.11
CA ALA A 59 -5.91 5.46 -15.24
C ALA A 59 -5.98 4.48 -16.42
N ASN A 60 -6.64 3.32 -16.26
CA ASN A 60 -6.71 2.25 -17.27
C ASN A 60 -8.16 1.91 -17.68
N ASP A 61 -9.09 2.87 -17.62
CA ASP A 61 -10.51 2.71 -17.99
C ASP A 61 -11.30 1.70 -17.15
N TRP A 62 -10.88 1.48 -15.89
CA TRP A 62 -11.68 0.78 -14.88
C TRP A 62 -12.35 1.78 -13.94
N MET A 63 -13.50 1.40 -13.37
CA MET A 63 -14.20 2.12 -12.33
C MET A 63 -13.96 1.48 -10.96
N PRO A 64 -12.99 1.98 -10.17
CA PRO A 64 -12.70 1.49 -8.83
C PRO A 64 -13.52 2.19 -7.73
N ILE A 65 -13.84 1.45 -6.68
CA ILE A 65 -14.48 1.93 -5.46
C ILE A 65 -13.74 1.35 -4.26
N ARG A 66 -13.42 2.20 -3.28
CA ARG A 66 -12.92 1.76 -1.97
C ARG A 66 -14.10 1.49 -1.06
N VAL A 67 -14.17 0.31 -0.47
CA VAL A 67 -15.28 -0.05 0.41
C VAL A 67 -15.11 0.61 1.78
N ALA A 68 -16.18 1.24 2.27
CA ALA A 68 -16.15 1.90 3.57
C ALA A 68 -16.19 0.86 4.70
N GLY A 69 -15.26 0.98 5.66
CA GLY A 69 -15.26 0.15 6.85
C GLY A 69 -14.95 -1.34 6.60
N SER A 70 -14.23 -1.68 5.52
CA SER A 70 -13.93 -3.07 5.13
C SER A 70 -13.41 -3.95 6.27
N GLY A 71 -12.55 -3.40 7.15
CA GLY A 71 -11.99 -4.15 8.29
C GLY A 71 -12.88 -4.24 9.54
N SER A 72 -14.05 -3.60 9.58
CA SER A 72 -14.92 -3.56 10.76
C SER A 72 -16.39 -3.84 10.46
N ALA A 73 -16.74 -4.02 9.19
CA ALA A 73 -18.12 -4.31 8.81
C ALA A 73 -18.53 -5.71 9.32
N PRO A 74 -19.79 -5.89 9.73
CA PRO A 74 -20.31 -7.19 10.13
C PRO A 74 -20.61 -8.10 8.91
N ILE A 75 -20.61 -7.54 7.71
CA ILE A 75 -20.88 -8.24 6.45
C ILE A 75 -19.58 -8.53 5.69
N PRO A 76 -19.53 -9.55 4.82
CA PRO A 76 -18.39 -9.78 3.94
C PRO A 76 -18.19 -8.59 3.01
N CYS A 77 -16.99 -8.04 2.99
CA CYS A 77 -16.65 -6.89 2.16
C CYS A 77 -15.16 -6.92 1.78
N PRO A 78 -14.82 -6.72 0.50
CA PRO A 78 -13.43 -6.54 0.07
C PRO A 78 -12.95 -5.13 0.43
N ASP A 79 -11.67 -4.86 0.23
CA ASP A 79 -11.14 -3.49 0.37
C ASP A 79 -11.48 -2.62 -0.85
N ILE A 80 -11.35 -3.19 -2.05
CA ILE A 80 -11.58 -2.50 -3.32
C ILE A 80 -12.46 -3.35 -4.24
N ILE A 81 -13.37 -2.69 -4.94
CA ILE A 81 -14.11 -3.26 -6.06
C ILE A 81 -13.73 -2.48 -7.31
N ALA A 82 -13.49 -3.14 -8.43
CA ALA A 82 -13.23 -2.47 -9.71
C ALA A 82 -14.00 -3.13 -10.85
N SER A 83 -14.53 -2.35 -11.79
CA SER A 83 -15.24 -2.88 -12.96
C SER A 83 -14.91 -2.13 -14.24
N ASN A 84 -14.83 -2.83 -15.37
CA ASN A 84 -14.66 -2.26 -16.71
C ASN A 84 -15.87 -2.54 -17.63
N ARG A 85 -17.06 -2.70 -17.04
CA ARG A 85 -18.33 -3.14 -17.68
C ARG A 85 -18.38 -4.62 -18.07
N LYS A 86 -17.25 -5.25 -18.39
CA LYS A 86 -17.18 -6.68 -18.75
C LYS A 86 -16.84 -7.57 -17.55
N ARG A 87 -15.87 -7.14 -16.76
CA ARG A 87 -15.36 -7.87 -15.60
C ARG A 87 -15.61 -7.05 -14.33
N LYS A 88 -15.85 -7.77 -13.23
CA LYS A 88 -15.98 -7.22 -11.88
C LYS A 88 -14.91 -7.89 -11.02
N LEU A 89 -14.06 -7.11 -10.38
CA LEU A 89 -13.01 -7.59 -9.49
C LEU A 89 -13.33 -7.18 -8.05
N ALA A 90 -13.19 -8.11 -7.13
CA ALA A 90 -13.18 -7.86 -5.69
C ALA A 90 -11.77 -8.13 -5.16
N ILE A 91 -11.17 -7.15 -4.49
CA ILE A 91 -9.76 -7.16 -4.14
C ILE A 91 -9.57 -6.92 -2.64
N GLU A 92 -8.95 -7.88 -1.98
CA GLU A 92 -8.40 -7.71 -0.63
C GLU A 92 -6.96 -7.18 -0.73
N CYS A 93 -6.65 -6.07 -0.07
CA CYS A 93 -5.38 -5.36 -0.24
C CYS A 93 -4.47 -5.56 0.97
N LYS A 94 -3.28 -6.14 0.74
CA LYS A 94 -2.27 -6.30 1.79
C LYS A 94 -0.94 -5.69 1.37
N THR A 95 -0.30 -4.99 2.32
CA THR A 95 1.04 -4.43 2.12
C THR A 95 2.01 -4.98 3.14
N SER A 96 3.24 -5.25 2.71
CA SER A 96 4.30 -5.73 3.60
C SER A 96 5.62 -5.03 3.34
N LYS A 97 6.35 -4.76 4.43
CA LYS A 97 7.77 -4.40 4.35
C LYS A 97 8.69 -5.62 4.32
N SER A 98 8.17 -6.78 4.74
CA SER A 98 8.89 -8.03 4.77
C SER A 98 8.61 -8.83 3.50
N GLN A 99 9.53 -9.72 3.16
CA GLN A 99 9.36 -10.70 2.08
C GLN A 99 8.28 -11.76 2.41
N ASN A 100 7.87 -11.86 3.67
CA ASN A 100 6.77 -12.71 4.11
C ASN A 100 5.57 -11.88 4.54
N LEU A 101 4.39 -12.23 4.02
CA LEU A 101 3.10 -11.65 4.36
C LEU A 101 2.20 -12.74 4.95
N TYR A 102 1.51 -12.40 6.03
CA TYR A 102 0.49 -13.26 6.63
C TYR A 102 -0.89 -12.66 6.39
N VAL A 103 -1.82 -13.47 5.90
CA VAL A 103 -3.21 -13.07 5.67
C VAL A 103 -4.12 -13.94 6.54
N ASN A 104 -5.11 -13.35 7.20
CA ASN A 104 -6.01 -14.13 8.04
C ASN A 104 -6.92 -14.98 7.16
N LYS A 105 -7.22 -16.21 7.61
CA LYS A 105 -8.12 -17.10 6.87
C LYS A 105 -9.52 -16.49 6.70
N LYS A 106 -10.02 -15.85 7.77
CA LYS A 106 -11.30 -15.14 7.78
C LYS A 106 -11.40 -14.07 6.69
N ASP A 107 -10.35 -13.26 6.48
CA ASP A 107 -10.35 -12.21 5.44
C ASP A 107 -10.55 -12.83 4.05
N ILE A 108 -9.89 -13.96 3.78
CA ILE A 108 -9.99 -14.69 2.51
C ILE A 108 -11.36 -15.36 2.34
N GLU A 109 -11.92 -15.93 3.41
CA GLU A 109 -13.27 -16.51 3.39
C GLU A 109 -14.32 -15.43 3.12
N GLN A 110 -14.24 -14.28 3.80
CA GLN A 110 -15.12 -13.14 3.55
C GLN A 110 -14.99 -12.62 2.12
N LEU A 111 -13.77 -12.56 1.57
CA LEU A 111 -13.57 -12.19 0.18
C LEU A 111 -14.29 -13.18 -0.76
N LYS A 112 -14.11 -14.49 -0.56
CA LYS A 112 -14.76 -15.53 -1.36
C LYS A 112 -16.28 -15.44 -1.30
N ASP A 113 -16.83 -15.30 -0.10
CA ASP A 113 -18.28 -15.16 0.12
C ASP A 113 -18.83 -13.92 -0.60
N PHE A 114 -18.09 -12.80 -0.55
CA PHE A 114 -18.46 -11.59 -1.27
C PHE A 114 -18.45 -11.80 -2.78
N CYS A 115 -17.37 -12.37 -3.33
CA CYS A 115 -17.23 -12.61 -4.75
C CYS A 115 -18.33 -13.51 -5.31
N GLU A 116 -18.69 -14.57 -4.59
CA GLU A 116 -19.74 -15.51 -4.99
C GLU A 116 -21.10 -14.79 -5.08
N ARG A 117 -21.43 -13.98 -4.07
CA ARG A 117 -22.71 -13.26 -4.00
C ARG A 117 -22.79 -12.06 -4.95
N PHE A 118 -21.67 -11.36 -5.16
CA PHE A 118 -21.59 -10.17 -6.01
C PHE A 118 -21.29 -10.52 -7.48
N ASP A 119 -20.97 -11.79 -7.75
CA ASP A 119 -20.52 -12.28 -9.05
C ASP A 119 -19.29 -11.48 -9.53
N ALA A 120 -18.20 -11.58 -8.79
CA ALA A 120 -16.93 -10.94 -9.10
C ALA A 120 -15.77 -11.90 -8.96
N GLU A 121 -14.69 -11.61 -9.67
CA GLU A 121 -13.44 -12.34 -9.53
C GLU A 121 -12.74 -11.96 -8.23
N CYS A 122 -12.32 -12.97 -7.46
CA CYS A 122 -11.60 -12.76 -6.23
C CYS A 122 -10.10 -12.62 -6.46
N TRP A 123 -9.54 -11.53 -5.95
CA TRP A 123 -8.10 -11.28 -6.01
C TRP A 123 -7.57 -10.84 -4.65
N LEU A 124 -6.42 -11.41 -4.27
CA LEU A 124 -5.61 -10.87 -3.19
C LEU A 124 -4.53 -9.98 -3.81
N GLY A 125 -4.68 -8.67 -3.65
CA GLY A 125 -3.73 -7.66 -4.09
C GLY A 125 -2.63 -7.46 -3.06
N ILE A 126 -1.37 -7.69 -3.46
CA ILE A 126 -0.20 -7.59 -2.59
C ILE A 126 0.77 -6.57 -3.13
N ARG A 127 1.20 -5.65 -2.27
CA ARG A 127 2.29 -4.70 -2.54
C ARG A 127 3.41 -4.91 -1.53
N PHE A 128 4.54 -5.45 -2.00
CA PHE A 128 5.78 -5.47 -1.21
C PHE A 128 6.47 -4.11 -1.28
N ASN A 129 7.28 -3.81 -0.28
CA ASN A 129 7.93 -2.51 -0.19
C ASN A 129 8.84 -2.24 -1.40
N ARG A 130 8.53 -1.16 -2.15
CA ARG A 130 9.21 -0.74 -3.38
C ARG A 130 9.04 -1.70 -4.57
N GLU A 131 8.08 -2.61 -4.53
CA GLU A 131 7.81 -3.56 -5.62
C GLU A 131 6.37 -3.46 -6.10
N GLU A 132 6.12 -3.62 -7.40
CA GLU A 132 4.80 -3.50 -8.03
C GLU A 132 3.69 -4.35 -7.40
N TRP A 133 2.44 -4.03 -7.73
CA TRP A 133 1.29 -4.83 -7.31
C TRP A 133 1.30 -6.21 -7.97
N LEU A 134 1.07 -7.22 -7.14
CA LEU A 134 0.87 -8.61 -7.55
C LEU A 134 -0.52 -9.06 -7.12
N PHE A 135 -1.20 -9.80 -7.97
CA PHE A 135 -2.55 -10.29 -7.73
C PHE A 135 -2.56 -11.81 -7.73
N LEU A 136 -3.00 -12.40 -6.63
CA LEU A 136 -3.08 -13.84 -6.47
C LEU A 136 -4.55 -14.26 -6.30
N PRO A 137 -5.03 -15.24 -7.07
CA PRO A 137 -6.33 -15.82 -6.79
C PRO A 137 -6.25 -16.67 -5.48
N PRO A 138 -7.32 -16.72 -4.68
CA PRO A 138 -7.30 -17.37 -3.36
C PRO A 138 -6.88 -18.85 -3.32
N HIS A 139 -6.97 -19.58 -4.44
CA HIS A 139 -6.64 -21.01 -4.50
C HIS A 139 -5.12 -21.29 -4.51
N PHE A 140 -4.27 -20.30 -4.83
CA PHE A 140 -2.81 -20.48 -4.77
C PHE A 140 -2.21 -20.24 -3.38
N LEU A 141 -3.03 -19.86 -2.40
CA LEU A 141 -2.56 -19.53 -1.05
C LEU A 141 -2.20 -20.80 -0.27
N GLU A 142 -1.01 -20.80 0.33
CA GLU A 142 -0.58 -21.89 1.23
C GLU A 142 -1.22 -21.72 2.60
N GLU A 143 -2.09 -22.67 2.95
CA GLU A 143 -2.81 -22.65 4.22
C GLU A 143 -1.90 -23.07 5.40
N LYS A 144 -1.94 -22.28 6.46
CA LYS A 144 -1.51 -22.66 7.82
C LYS A 144 -2.74 -22.62 8.72
N LYS A 145 -2.62 -23.12 9.96
CA LYS A 145 -3.74 -23.27 10.92
C LYS A 145 -4.82 -22.17 10.88
N THR A 146 -4.42 -20.90 10.98
CA THR A 146 -5.36 -19.75 11.05
C THR A 146 -5.07 -18.66 10.01
N LYS A 147 -4.00 -18.82 9.24
CA LYS A 147 -3.47 -17.79 8.35
C LYS A 147 -2.91 -18.43 7.09
N PHE A 148 -2.92 -17.68 6.00
CA PHE A 148 -2.14 -17.98 4.81
C PHE A 148 -0.78 -17.30 4.89
N LEU A 149 0.28 -18.03 4.52
CA LEU A 149 1.62 -17.48 4.38
C LEU A 149 1.91 -17.25 2.90
N ILE A 150 2.36 -16.04 2.58
CA ILE A 150 2.70 -15.64 1.22
C ILE A 150 4.12 -15.10 1.23
N ASN A 151 5.00 -15.80 0.54
CA ASN A 151 6.35 -15.34 0.28
C ASN A 151 6.38 -14.50 -1.00
N ALA A 152 7.17 -13.44 -1.02
CA ALA A 152 7.30 -12.53 -2.15
C ALA A 152 7.82 -13.20 -3.43
N GLN A 153 8.77 -14.12 -3.32
CA GLN A 153 9.26 -14.87 -4.48
C GLN A 153 8.11 -15.71 -5.08
N ARG A 154 7.41 -16.46 -4.25
CA ARG A 154 6.26 -17.27 -4.68
C ARG A 154 5.13 -16.41 -5.25
N ALA A 155 4.90 -15.23 -4.67
CA ALA A 155 3.94 -14.26 -5.18
C ALA A 155 4.34 -13.73 -6.56
N LYS A 156 5.63 -13.55 -6.85
CA LYS A 156 6.13 -13.17 -8.18
C LYS A 156 6.00 -14.29 -9.20
N GLU A 157 6.18 -15.54 -8.77
CA GLU A 157 6.09 -16.71 -9.64
C GLU A 157 4.64 -17.08 -10.01
N LYS A 158 3.70 -16.95 -9.05
CA LYS A 158 2.30 -17.36 -9.22
C LYS A 158 1.33 -16.20 -9.41
N GLY A 159 1.73 -14.99 -9.02
CA GLY A 159 0.90 -13.81 -9.09
C GLY A 159 0.90 -13.18 -10.48
N VAL A 160 -0.19 -12.49 -10.76
CA VAL A 160 -0.41 -11.73 -11.98
C VAL A 160 -0.02 -10.28 -11.71
N ARG A 161 0.70 -9.64 -12.64
CA ARG A 161 0.99 -8.19 -12.54
C ARG A 161 -0.24 -7.37 -12.87
N PHE A 162 -0.28 -6.10 -12.45
CA PHE A 162 -1.42 -5.22 -12.74
C PHE A 162 -1.82 -5.17 -14.22
N ASN A 163 -0.86 -4.97 -15.13
CA ASN A 163 -1.15 -4.90 -16.57
C ASN A 163 -1.77 -6.21 -17.09
N GLN A 164 -1.23 -7.35 -16.66
CA GLN A 164 -1.76 -8.65 -17.03
C GLN A 164 -3.17 -8.87 -16.45
N LEU A 165 -3.43 -8.40 -15.23
CA LEU A 165 -4.74 -8.52 -14.59
C LEU A 165 -5.81 -7.79 -15.40
N ILE A 166 -5.53 -6.58 -15.87
CA ILE A 166 -6.50 -5.77 -16.63
C ILE A 166 -6.66 -6.24 -18.08
N GLU A 167 -5.63 -6.83 -18.67
CA GLU A 167 -5.63 -7.31 -20.07
C GLU A 167 -6.33 -8.66 -20.25
N GLN A 168 -6.43 -9.47 -19.19
CA GLN A 168 -7.15 -10.75 -19.23
C GLN A 168 -8.56 -10.53 -19.80
N GLN A 169 -8.79 -11.05 -21.01
CA GLN A 169 -10.13 -11.15 -21.60
C GLN A 169 -10.75 -12.45 -21.09
N VAL A 170 -12.02 -12.36 -20.67
CA VAL A 170 -12.90 -13.53 -20.48
C VAL A 170 -13.50 -13.90 -21.82
#